data_AF-A0A356CIA5-F1
#
_entry.id   AF-A0A356CIA5-F1
#
_cell.length_a   1.000
_cell.length_b   1.000
_cell.length_c   1.000
_cell.angle_alpha   90.00
_cell.angle_beta   90.00
_cell.angle_gamma   90.00
#
_symmetry.space_group_name_H-M   'P 1'
#
loop_
_entity.id
_entity.type
_entity.pdbx_description
1 polymer ?
#
loop_
_entity_poly.entity_id
_entity_poly.type
_entity_poly.pdbx_seq_one_letter_code
_entity_poly.pdbx_strand_id
1 'polypeptide(L)'
;MRAYVAENPLFIALLKLLVLWMMVIVTALSVAYSSHLCRENYAQLAAAERLGHQLQADYGRYVLEQSAWGSLQRVERLAEDELGMLSPVASEIVLVDQMRSGGL
;
A
#
# COMPACT_ATOMS: atom_id res chain seq x y z
N MET A 1 -32.27 56.11 -21.94
CA MET A 1 -31.62 55.33 -20.86
C MET A 1 -30.12 55.12 -21.04
N ARG A 2 -29.55 55.15 -22.27
CA ARG A 2 -28.09 55.03 -22.50
C ARG A 2 -27.26 56.30 -22.23
N ALA A 3 -27.85 57.50 -22.30
CA ALA A 3 -27.14 58.77 -22.11
C ALA A 3 -26.65 58.98 -20.66
N TYR A 4 -27.49 58.69 -19.66
CA TYR A 4 -27.18 58.91 -18.24
C TYR A 4 -25.93 58.18 -17.72
N VAL A 5 -25.59 57.03 -18.34
CA VAL A 5 -24.46 56.20 -17.91
C VAL A 5 -23.12 56.83 -18.28
N ALA A 6 -23.02 57.55 -19.40
CA ALA A 6 -21.76 58.16 -19.83
C ALA A 6 -21.38 59.42 -19.04
N GLU A 7 -22.37 60.06 -18.40
CA GLU A 7 -22.22 61.38 -17.76
C GLU A 7 -21.79 61.28 -16.29
N ASN A 8 -21.96 60.10 -15.66
CA ASN A 8 -21.67 59.88 -14.24
C ASN A 8 -20.57 58.81 -14.05
N PRO A 9 -19.28 59.18 -14.06
CA PRO A 9 -18.17 58.22 -13.93
C PRO A 9 -18.20 57.45 -12.60
N LEU A 10 -18.79 58.03 -11.56
CA LEU A 10 -18.99 57.39 -10.26
C LEU A 10 -19.90 56.16 -10.34
N PHE A 11 -20.98 56.22 -11.14
CA PHE A 11 -21.92 55.10 -11.28
C PHE A 11 -21.27 53.90 -11.97
N ILE A 12 -20.45 54.16 -13.01
CA ILE A 12 -19.69 53.11 -13.71
C ILE A 12 -18.66 52.48 -12.77
N ALA A 13 -17.97 53.27 -11.96
CA ALA A 13 -16.99 52.76 -10.99
C ALA A 13 -17.65 51.87 -9.92
N LEU A 14 -18.80 52.29 -9.38
CA LEU A 14 -19.57 51.50 -8.43
C LEU A 14 -20.02 50.16 -9.04
N LEU A 15 -20.52 50.18 -10.28
CA LEU A 15 -20.93 48.97 -10.99
C LEU A 15 -19.75 48.01 -11.19
N LYS A 16 -18.57 48.53 -11.59
CA LYS A 16 -17.35 47.73 -11.75
C LYS A 16 -16.91 47.08 -10.43
N LEU A 17 -16.94 47.85 -9.33
CA LEU A 17 -16.60 47.33 -8.00
C LEU A 17 -17.56 46.22 -7.56
N LEU A 18 -18.86 46.41 -7.79
CA LEU A 18 -19.88 45.41 -7.45
C LEU A 18 -19.67 44.11 -8.25
N VAL A 19 -19.38 44.22 -9.55
CA VAL A 19 -19.08 43.06 -10.41
C VAL A 19 -17.81 42.33 -9.94
N LEU A 20 -16.74 43.08 -9.65
CA LEU A 20 -15.49 42.51 -9.12
C LEU A 20 -15.71 41.78 -7.80
N TRP A 21 -16.49 42.38 -6.89
CA TRP A 21 -16.81 41.80 -5.59
C TRP A 21 -17.60 40.49 -5.73
N MET A 22 -18.61 40.48 -6.60
CA MET A 22 -19.37 39.27 -6.92
C MET A 22 -18.48 38.17 -7.52
N MET A 23 -17.56 38.52 -8.42
CA MET A 23 -16.59 37.56 -8.97
C MET A 23 -15.75 36.93 -7.87
N VAL A 24 -15.20 37.73 -6.96
CA VAL A 24 -14.36 37.23 -5.86
C VAL A 24 -15.12 36.27 -4.96
N ILE A 25 -16.38 36.57 -4.64
CA ILE A 25 -17.23 35.69 -3.85
C ILE A 25 -17.46 34.36 -4.56
N VAL A 26 -17.82 34.41 -5.85
CA VAL A 26 -18.03 33.19 -6.64
C VAL A 26 -16.75 32.35 -6.69
N THR A 27 -15.59 32.97 -6.88
CA THR A 27 -14.30 32.27 -6.84
C THR A 27 -14.03 31.63 -5.48
N ALA A 28 -14.27 32.36 -4.38
CA ALA A 28 -14.06 31.85 -3.03
C ALA A 28 -14.96 30.63 -2.73
N LEU A 29 -16.25 30.70 -3.08
CA LEU A 29 -17.17 29.57 -2.94
C LEU A 29 -16.77 28.40 -3.84
N SER A 30 -16.38 28.67 -5.09
CA SER A 30 -15.96 27.62 -6.03
C SER A 30 -14.71 26.87 -5.54
N VAL A 31 -13.73 27.59 -4.99
CA VAL A 31 -12.54 26.99 -4.37
C VAL A 31 -12.91 26.19 -3.12
N ALA A 32 -13.76 26.72 -2.24
CA ALA A 32 -14.23 26.00 -1.05
C ALA A 32 -15.00 24.72 -1.42
N TYR A 33 -15.83 24.78 -2.45
CA TYR A 33 -16.56 23.63 -2.99
C TYR A 33 -15.61 22.59 -3.59
N SER A 34 -14.61 23.03 -4.38
CA SER A 34 -13.56 22.15 -4.90
C SER A 34 -12.76 21.48 -3.78
N SER A 35 -12.45 22.21 -2.70
CA SER A 35 -11.79 21.66 -1.51
C SER A 35 -12.67 20.63 -0.78
N HIS A 36 -13.99 20.79 -0.77
CA HIS A 36 -14.90 19.82 -0.17
C HIS A 36 -15.00 18.54 -1.03
N LEU A 37 -15.10 18.68 -2.35
CA LEU A 37 -15.10 17.55 -3.29
C LEU A 37 -13.77 16.79 -3.27
N CYS A 38 -12.67 17.49 -3.01
CA CYS A 38 -11.34 16.89 -2.82
C CYS A 38 -11.38 15.87 -1.68
N ARG A 39 -12.02 16.16 -0.53
CA ARG A 39 -12.10 15.19 0.56
C ARG A 39 -12.86 13.92 0.21
N GLU A 40 -13.89 14.01 -0.64
CA GLU A 40 -14.74 12.88 -0.99
C GLU A 40 -14.15 12.01 -2.13
N ASN A 41 -13.59 12.64 -3.17
CA ASN A 41 -12.90 11.92 -4.24
C ASN A 41 -11.62 11.23 -3.75
N TYR A 42 -10.89 11.84 -2.81
CA TYR A 42 -9.73 11.20 -2.20
C TYR A 42 -10.11 10.06 -1.25
N ALA A 43 -11.28 10.12 -0.60
CA ALA A 43 -11.76 9.03 0.26
C ALA A 43 -12.04 7.75 -0.55
N GLN A 44 -12.61 7.88 -1.75
CA GLN A 44 -12.87 6.73 -2.64
C GLN A 44 -11.58 6.12 -3.18
N LEU A 45 -10.61 6.95 -3.59
CA LEU A 45 -9.30 6.48 -4.05
C LEU A 45 -8.53 5.77 -2.92
N ALA A 46 -8.52 6.37 -1.72
CA ALA A 46 -7.87 5.80 -0.54
C ALA A 46 -8.52 4.47 -0.09
N ALA A 47 -9.83 4.28 -0.33
CA ALA A 47 -10.51 3.04 0.00
C ALA A 47 -10.09 1.88 -0.94
N ALA A 48 -9.99 2.13 -2.24
CA ALA A 48 -9.53 1.14 -3.21
C ALA A 48 -8.05 0.76 -2.96
N GLU A 49 -7.21 1.73 -2.63
CA GLU A 49 -5.80 1.54 -2.32
C GLU A 49 -5.59 0.72 -1.03
N ARG A 50 -6.43 0.94 0.00
CA ARG A 50 -6.41 0.14 1.23
C ARG A 50 -6.74 -1.34 1.00
N LEU A 51 -7.70 -1.65 0.14
CA LEU A 51 -8.03 -3.05 -0.20
C LEU A 51 -6.84 -3.73 -0.90
N GLY A 52 -6.17 -3.02 -1.81
CA GLY A 52 -4.95 -3.51 -2.46
C GLY A 52 -3.83 -3.78 -1.46
N HIS A 53 -3.61 -2.88 -0.50
CA HIS A 53 -2.59 -3.06 0.54
C HIS A 53 -2.87 -4.26 1.47
N GLN A 54 -4.12 -4.51 1.84
CA GLN A 54 -4.48 -5.67 2.66
C GLN A 54 -4.20 -6.98 1.91
N LEU A 55 -4.63 -7.06 0.64
CA LEU A 55 -4.37 -8.24 -0.18
C LEU A 55 -2.87 -8.51 -0.33
N GLN A 56 -2.06 -7.47 -0.58
CA GLN A 56 -0.61 -7.57 -0.70
C GLN A 56 0.04 -8.13 0.57
N ALA A 57 -0.43 -7.71 1.74
CA ALA A 57 0.06 -8.21 3.02
C ALA A 57 -0.29 -9.71 3.22
N ASP A 58 -1.51 -10.10 2.88
CA ASP A 58 -1.95 -11.50 2.97
C ASP A 58 -1.19 -12.40 2.00
N TYR A 59 -1.01 -11.96 0.74
CA TYR A 59 -0.17 -12.67 -0.23
C TYR A 59 1.28 -12.80 0.24
N GLY A 60 1.85 -11.73 0.82
CA GLY A 60 3.18 -11.78 1.41
C GLY A 60 3.28 -12.85 2.50
N ARG A 61 2.26 -12.98 3.35
CA ARG A 61 2.21 -14.03 4.37
C ARG A 61 2.13 -15.43 3.75
N TYR A 62 1.25 -15.64 2.77
CA TYR A 62 1.14 -16.94 2.09
C TYR A 62 2.43 -17.35 1.37
N VAL A 63 3.14 -16.40 0.76
CA VAL A 63 4.43 -16.67 0.10
C VAL A 63 5.50 -17.03 1.14
N LEU A 64 5.50 -16.39 2.31
CA LEU A 64 6.40 -16.76 3.42
C LEU A 64 6.08 -18.16 3.97
N GLU A 65 4.80 -18.48 4.15
CA GLU A 65 4.34 -19.82 4.54
C GLU A 65 4.76 -20.88 3.49
N GLN A 66 4.56 -20.59 2.20
CA GLN A 66 4.89 -21.50 1.12
C GLN A 66 6.40 -21.67 0.91
N SER A 67 7.19 -20.62 1.09
CA SER A 67 8.66 -20.71 0.98
C SER A 67 9.29 -21.42 2.16
N ALA A 68 8.68 -21.35 3.35
CA ALA A 68 9.08 -22.15 4.50
C ALA A 68 8.91 -23.66 4.24
N TRP A 69 7.84 -24.07 3.56
CA TRP A 69 7.63 -25.49 3.20
C TRP A 69 8.37 -25.87 1.91
N GLY A 70 8.38 -24.99 0.90
CA GLY A 70 9.02 -25.26 -0.39
C GLY A 70 10.55 -25.42 -0.32
N SER A 71 11.21 -24.79 0.65
CA SER A 71 12.64 -24.99 0.89
C SER A 71 12.92 -26.29 1.66
N LEU A 72 12.12 -26.64 2.66
CA LEU A 72 12.31 -27.84 3.48
C LEU A 72 12.00 -29.12 2.69
N GLN A 73 10.81 -29.22 2.07
CA GLN A 73 10.44 -30.40 1.25
C GLN A 73 11.38 -30.62 0.06
N ARG A 74 11.94 -29.56 -0.51
CA ARG A 74 12.88 -29.67 -1.64
C ARG A 74 14.26 -30.11 -1.16
N VAL A 75 14.72 -29.66 0.00
CA VAL A 75 15.98 -30.13 0.61
C VAL A 75 15.85 -31.57 1.08
N GLU A 76 14.70 -31.96 1.64
CA GLU A 76 14.40 -33.33 2.07
C GLU A 76 14.39 -34.30 0.89
N ARG A 77 13.70 -33.95 -0.22
CA ARG A 77 13.76 -34.77 -1.44
C ARG A 77 15.15 -34.80 -2.07
N LEU A 78 15.90 -33.70 -2.06
CA LEU A 78 17.27 -33.70 -2.55
C LEU A 78 18.17 -34.61 -1.69
N ALA A 79 17.95 -34.64 -0.36
CA ALA A 79 18.69 -35.52 0.54
C ALA A 79 18.26 -37.00 0.41
N GLU A 80 16.99 -37.29 0.13
CA GLU A 80 16.52 -38.63 -0.21
C GLU A 80 17.09 -39.11 -1.56
N ASP A 81 16.94 -38.33 -2.63
CA ASP A 81 17.31 -38.74 -4.00
C ASP A 81 18.82 -38.69 -4.26
N GLU A 82 19.52 -37.66 -3.78
CA GLU A 82 20.93 -37.40 -4.11
C GLU A 82 21.90 -38.00 -3.07
N LEU A 83 21.46 -38.14 -1.81
CA LEU A 83 22.25 -38.69 -0.71
C LEU A 83 21.74 -40.05 -0.19
N GLY A 84 20.60 -40.55 -0.68
CA GLY A 84 20.06 -41.87 -0.30
C GLY A 84 19.63 -41.97 1.17
N MET A 85 19.32 -40.84 1.83
CA MET A 85 18.96 -40.84 3.25
C MET A 85 17.51 -41.31 3.46
N LEU A 86 17.32 -42.58 3.82
CA LEU A 86 16.10 -43.06 4.47
C LEU A 86 16.15 -42.72 5.96
N SER A 87 15.04 -42.25 6.55
CA SER A 87 14.93 -42.05 7.99
C SER A 87 15.17 -43.40 8.71
N PRO A 88 16.23 -43.54 9.51
CA PRO A 88 16.62 -44.82 10.06
C PRO A 88 15.57 -45.33 11.04
N VAL A 89 15.13 -46.58 10.84
CA VAL A 89 14.33 -47.32 11.81
C VAL A 89 15.22 -47.57 13.04
N ALA A 90 14.66 -47.42 14.24
CA ALA A 90 15.39 -47.40 15.53
C ALA A 90 16.29 -48.63 15.84
N SER A 91 16.37 -49.61 14.94
CA SER A 91 17.18 -50.83 15.06
C SER A 91 18.63 -50.70 14.58
N GLU A 92 19.05 -49.57 13.99
CA GLU A 92 20.40 -49.42 13.41
C GLU A 92 21.22 -48.28 14.06
N ILE A 93 20.88 -47.92 15.30
CA ILE A 93 21.69 -46.99 16.09
C ILE A 93 22.84 -47.77 16.73
N VAL A 94 24.00 -47.82 16.06
CA VAL A 94 25.24 -48.28 16.68
C VAL A 94 25.81 -47.14 17.51
N LEU A 95 25.55 -47.18 18.82
CA LEU A 95 26.24 -46.33 19.80
C LEU A 95 27.70 -46.81 19.88
N VAL A 96 28.61 -46.08 19.25
CA VAL A 96 30.04 -46.37 19.38
C VAL A 96 30.48 -45.88 20.75
N ASP A 97 30.51 -46.80 21.73
CA ASP A 97 31.12 -46.58 23.03
C ASP A 97 32.61 -46.29 22.81
N GLN A 98 33.01 -45.05 23.07
CA GLN A 98 34.38 -44.59 22.93
C GLN A 98 35.20 -45.19 24.09
N MET A 99 35.54 -46.48 23.99
CA MET A 99 36.58 -47.06 24.82
C MET A 99 37.89 -46.34 24.52
N ARG A 100 38.26 -45.47 25.46
CA ARG A 100 39.56 -44.86 25.68
C ARG A 100 40.70 -45.81 25.30
N SER A 101 41.20 -45.63 24.08
CA SER A 101 42.48 -46.16 23.61
C SER A 101 43.56 -45.11 23.87
N GLY A 102 44.59 -45.53 24.59
CA GLY A 102 45.76 -44.74 24.98
C GLY A 102 46.17 -45.14 26.39
N GLY A 103 47.29 -45.81 26.63
CA GLY A 103 48.39 -46.22 25.78
C GLY A 103 49.31 -47.07 26.68
N LEU A 104 50.37 -47.59 26.07
CA LEU A 104 51.45 -48.36 26.68
C LEU A 104 52.00 -47.77 27.99
#